data_AF-A0A945P993-F1
#
_entry.id   AF-A0A945P993-F1
#
_cell.length_a   1.000
_cell.length_b   1.000
_cell.length_c   1.000
_cell.angle_alpha   90.00
_cell.angle_beta   90.00
_cell.angle_gamma   90.00
#
_symmetry.space_group_name_H-M   'P 1'
#
loop_
_entity.id
_entity.type
_entity.pdbx_description
1 polymer ?
#
loop_
_entity_poly.entity_id
_entity_poly.type
_entity_poly.pdbx_seq_one_letter_code
_entity_poly.pdbx_strand_id
1 'polypeptide(L)'
;MTDFANLNLSDANQLQRREALANNFPNEVGLMVLEFRQRALDLRKRATLFLFYILVALALGALTVALVHMFVELTVKSAQSVEQQTLLNQKQQTLETFRKDESRLDDRHRKVIADMGAIMKGGGDIWYPLKTGTEAALGRIHFADTKTGWVIGDSGTILRTTDGGENWVLAKTGTKAGLHGIHFADPETGWVAGFGGTILRTTDGGENWGLAKTDTKARLLRVNFADTKTGWVAGLAGTILRTTNGGENWALAKTGTKADLWRIEFTDAKTGWVVGDGGTILRTIDGGKNWVLAKTGTKANLRGIHFADAKTGWVAGFGGTILRTTDGGENWVLAKTGTKANLWRTNFADAKTGWVIGDGGTILRTTDGGKNWVLAKTGTKAKLSDLHFVGSKTGWVIGEGGTILRTTDGGENWALAKTGIKVALFKTEFADAKTGWAVGDRGTILATRDFSENLSAMSIDEQITASTTLRLKEVFAERGYTSELERVARDLGENQTSQAKLKAEIEVFSKLQQSGDGDKGDGIKSTIFLQTNIIRGGILALIVYLVQILVSLYRYNTRLSSFYDARADAILLSRDANTGFHTLVDALSPDHFDFGKQPKTAAGAALDIPRETAAALRDLIRRRP
;
A
#
# COMPACT_ATOMS: atom_id res chain seq x y z
N MET A 1 -99.55 -53.83 -9.78
CA MET A 1 -98.23 -53.70 -10.44
C MET A 1 -97.38 -52.60 -9.82
N THR A 2 -97.90 -51.39 -9.59
CA THR A 2 -97.18 -50.34 -8.85
C THR A 2 -96.82 -50.76 -7.42
N ASP A 3 -97.70 -51.51 -6.74
CA ASP A 3 -97.40 -52.08 -5.41
C ASP A 3 -96.44 -53.28 -5.44
N PHE A 4 -96.19 -53.89 -6.60
CA PHE A 4 -95.29 -55.04 -6.75
C PHE A 4 -93.82 -54.60 -6.95
N ALA A 5 -93.62 -53.41 -7.52
CA ALA A 5 -92.29 -52.84 -7.82
C ALA A 5 -91.63 -52.13 -6.62
N ASN A 6 -92.38 -51.86 -5.55
CA ASN A 6 -91.92 -51.11 -4.37
C ASN A 6 -91.68 -51.99 -3.12
N LEU A 7 -91.63 -53.32 -3.26
CA LEU A 7 -91.40 -54.25 -2.15
C LEU A 7 -89.89 -54.48 -1.93
N ASN A 8 -89.45 -54.42 -0.67
CA ASN A 8 -88.05 -54.59 -0.28
C ASN A 8 -87.72 -56.09 -0.08
N LEU A 9 -86.81 -56.63 -0.88
CA LEU A 9 -86.55 -58.09 -1.02
C LEU A 9 -85.68 -58.70 0.08
N SER A 10 -85.32 -57.93 1.12
CA SER A 10 -84.53 -58.38 2.26
C SER A 10 -85.38 -58.73 3.50
N ASP A 11 -86.71 -58.53 3.44
CA ASP A 11 -87.65 -58.79 4.54
C ASP A 11 -88.52 -60.02 4.23
N ALA A 12 -88.43 -61.04 5.10
CA ALA A 12 -89.09 -62.34 4.93
C ALA A 12 -90.63 -62.26 4.89
N ASN A 13 -91.24 -61.31 5.60
CA ASN A 13 -92.70 -61.16 5.61
C ASN A 13 -93.24 -60.50 4.33
N GLN A 14 -92.42 -59.67 3.68
CA GLN A 14 -92.74 -59.06 2.39
C GLN A 14 -92.48 -60.00 1.22
N LEU A 15 -91.50 -60.91 1.35
CA LEU A 15 -91.28 -62.01 0.43
C LEU A 15 -92.50 -62.97 0.38
N GLN A 16 -93.06 -63.32 1.54
CA GLN A 16 -94.28 -64.14 1.63
C GLN A 16 -95.52 -63.44 1.05
N ARG A 17 -95.64 -62.12 1.21
CA ARG A 17 -96.68 -61.31 0.54
C ARG A 17 -96.49 -61.25 -0.98
N ARG A 18 -95.25 -61.24 -1.47
CA ARG A 18 -94.94 -61.31 -2.90
C ARG A 18 -95.31 -62.67 -3.48
N GLU A 19 -95.05 -63.76 -2.77
CA GLU A 19 -95.47 -65.12 -3.15
C GLU A 19 -97.01 -65.26 -3.15
N ALA A 20 -97.70 -64.66 -2.17
CA ALA A 20 -99.16 -64.64 -2.12
C ALA A 20 -99.81 -63.76 -3.21
N LEU A 21 -99.18 -62.65 -3.60
CA LEU A 21 -99.60 -61.83 -4.74
C LEU A 21 -99.23 -62.46 -6.09
N ALA A 22 -98.15 -63.24 -6.17
CA ALA A 22 -97.76 -64.01 -7.35
C ALA A 22 -98.79 -65.10 -7.70
N ASN A 23 -99.48 -65.66 -6.71
CA ASN A 23 -100.53 -66.66 -6.91
C ASN A 23 -101.84 -66.12 -7.53
N ASN A 24 -101.97 -64.80 -7.75
CA ASN A 24 -103.14 -64.16 -8.35
C ASN A 24 -102.85 -63.45 -9.69
N PHE A 25 -101.72 -63.75 -10.35
CA PHE A 25 -101.43 -63.25 -11.70
C PHE A 25 -101.22 -64.39 -12.69
N PRO A 26 -102.03 -64.49 -13.77
CA PRO A 26 -101.60 -65.21 -14.96
C PRO A 26 -100.51 -64.35 -15.62
N ASN A 27 -99.30 -64.91 -15.79
CA ASN A 27 -98.18 -64.53 -16.69
C ASN A 27 -96.81 -64.38 -15.99
N GLU A 28 -96.09 -65.50 -15.79
CA GLU A 28 -94.67 -65.60 -15.37
C GLU A 28 -93.70 -64.79 -16.26
N VAL A 29 -94.13 -64.44 -17.47
CA VAL A 29 -93.35 -63.74 -18.51
C VAL A 29 -93.03 -62.27 -18.14
N GLY A 30 -93.94 -61.55 -17.47
CA GLY A 30 -93.76 -60.12 -17.16
C GLY A 30 -92.73 -59.84 -16.06
N LEU A 31 -92.58 -60.77 -15.12
CA LEU A 31 -91.56 -60.74 -14.05
C LEU A 31 -90.14 -60.89 -14.62
N MET A 32 -89.98 -61.77 -15.60
CA MET A 32 -88.69 -62.04 -16.25
C MET A 32 -88.18 -60.82 -17.04
N VAL A 33 -89.07 -60.10 -17.72
CA VAL A 33 -88.76 -58.85 -18.43
C VAL A 33 -88.26 -57.76 -17.46
N LEU A 34 -88.94 -57.58 -16.32
CA LEU A 34 -88.56 -56.61 -15.30
C LEU A 34 -87.19 -56.92 -14.70
N GLU A 35 -86.90 -58.21 -14.43
CA GLU A 35 -85.61 -58.63 -13.90
C GLU A 35 -84.46 -58.37 -14.90
N PHE A 36 -84.67 -58.66 -16.18
CA PHE A 36 -83.67 -58.36 -17.22
C PHE A 36 -83.44 -56.86 -17.40
N ARG A 37 -84.50 -56.04 -17.39
CA ARG A 37 -84.38 -54.56 -17.44
C ARG A 37 -83.61 -54.01 -16.23
N GLN A 38 -83.84 -54.57 -15.05
CA GLN A 38 -83.14 -54.13 -13.83
C GLN A 38 -81.65 -54.50 -13.88
N ARG A 39 -81.30 -55.71 -14.34
CA ARG A 39 -79.91 -56.11 -14.57
C ARG A 39 -79.22 -55.23 -15.63
N ALA A 40 -79.93 -54.87 -16.70
CA ALA A 40 -79.40 -53.96 -17.71
C ALA A 40 -79.10 -52.56 -17.14
N LEU A 41 -79.95 -52.05 -16.24
CA LEU A 41 -79.75 -50.74 -15.60
C LEU A 41 -78.53 -50.72 -14.67
N ASP A 42 -78.35 -51.76 -13.84
CA ASP A 42 -77.21 -51.85 -12.93
C ASP A 42 -75.88 -51.96 -13.68
N LEU A 43 -75.86 -52.68 -14.80
CA LEU A 43 -74.70 -52.74 -15.69
C LEU A 43 -74.35 -51.38 -16.31
N ARG A 44 -75.34 -50.54 -16.66
CA ARG A 44 -75.10 -49.17 -17.13
C ARG A 44 -74.51 -48.28 -16.04
N LYS A 45 -75.02 -48.36 -14.81
CA LYS A 45 -74.48 -47.62 -13.67
C LYS A 45 -73.01 -47.97 -13.42
N ARG A 46 -72.66 -49.27 -13.48
CA ARG A 46 -71.27 -49.73 -13.39
C ARG A 46 -70.41 -49.21 -14.54
N ALA A 47 -70.92 -49.22 -15.76
CA ALA A 47 -70.21 -48.65 -16.92
C ALA A 47 -69.91 -47.15 -16.71
N THR A 48 -70.89 -46.34 -16.31
CA THR A 48 -70.68 -44.90 -16.04
C THR A 48 -69.62 -44.67 -14.96
N LEU A 49 -69.56 -45.53 -13.93
CA LEU A 49 -68.53 -45.47 -12.89
C LEU A 49 -67.12 -45.75 -13.46
N PHE A 50 -66.97 -46.74 -14.34
CA PHE A 50 -65.69 -47.02 -15.00
C PHE A 50 -65.23 -45.87 -15.91
N LEU A 51 -66.17 -45.19 -16.59
CA LEU A 51 -65.85 -44.00 -17.38
C LEU A 51 -65.30 -42.86 -16.51
N PHE A 52 -65.88 -42.65 -15.32
CA PHE A 52 -65.39 -41.68 -14.35
C PHE A 52 -63.97 -42.03 -13.88
N TYR A 53 -63.69 -43.30 -13.57
CA TYR A 53 -62.35 -43.73 -13.15
C TYR A 53 -61.28 -43.56 -14.24
N ILE A 54 -61.63 -43.70 -15.52
CA ILE A 54 -60.72 -43.42 -16.63
C ILE A 54 -60.29 -41.95 -16.63
N LEU A 55 -61.23 -41.02 -16.45
CA LEU A 55 -60.94 -39.59 -16.43
C LEU A 55 -60.05 -39.19 -15.25
N VAL A 56 -60.30 -39.77 -14.07
CA VAL A 56 -59.48 -39.54 -12.87
C VAL A 56 -58.05 -40.06 -13.05
N ALA A 57 -57.88 -41.25 -13.64
CA ALA A 57 -56.55 -41.83 -13.90
C ALA A 57 -55.72 -40.97 -14.86
N LEU A 58 -56.33 -40.41 -15.90
CA LEU A 58 -55.66 -39.51 -16.84
C LEU A 58 -55.25 -38.18 -16.19
N ALA A 59 -56.11 -37.61 -15.34
CA ALA A 59 -55.82 -36.36 -14.62
C ALA A 59 -54.65 -36.51 -13.62
N LEU A 60 -54.62 -37.60 -12.85
CA LEU A 60 -53.53 -37.90 -11.92
C LEU A 60 -52.19 -38.13 -12.63
N GLY A 61 -52.22 -38.72 -13.83
CA GLY A 61 -51.04 -38.88 -14.68
C GLY A 61 -50.43 -37.57 -15.14
N ALA A 62 -51.27 -36.62 -15.57
CA ALA A 62 -50.78 -35.31 -15.99
C ALA A 62 -50.14 -34.52 -14.83
N LEU A 63 -50.75 -34.58 -13.64
CA LEU A 63 -50.25 -33.88 -12.44
C LEU A 63 -48.90 -34.43 -11.97
N THR A 64 -48.73 -35.75 -11.97
CA THR A 64 -47.47 -36.40 -11.54
C THR A 64 -46.29 -36.04 -12.45
N VAL A 65 -46.49 -35.98 -13.77
CA VAL A 65 -45.44 -35.56 -14.71
C VAL A 65 -45.02 -34.09 -14.49
N ALA A 66 -45.98 -33.20 -14.21
CA ALA A 66 -45.70 -31.79 -13.96
C ALA A 66 -44.88 -31.57 -12.67
N LEU A 67 -45.23 -32.26 -11.58
CA LEU A 67 -44.51 -32.17 -10.30
C LEU A 67 -43.05 -32.64 -10.42
N VAL A 68 -42.80 -33.72 -11.18
CA VAL A 68 -41.45 -34.22 -11.43
C VAL A 68 -40.62 -33.20 -12.24
N HIS A 69 -41.23 -32.50 -13.20
CA HIS A 69 -40.54 -31.44 -13.96
C HIS A 69 -40.09 -30.28 -13.07
N MET A 70 -41.02 -29.78 -12.23
CA MET A 70 -40.76 -28.68 -11.30
C MET A 70 -39.64 -29.04 -10.30
N PHE A 71 -39.64 -30.25 -9.74
CA PHE A 71 -38.63 -30.68 -8.77
C PHE A 71 -37.21 -30.71 -9.35
N VAL A 72 -37.06 -31.15 -10.61
CA VAL A 72 -35.76 -31.20 -11.30
C VAL A 72 -35.21 -29.79 -11.56
N GLU A 73 -36.04 -28.87 -12.04
CA GLU A 73 -35.61 -27.48 -12.24
C GLU A 73 -35.14 -26.80 -10.95
N LEU A 74 -35.88 -27.00 -9.86
CA LEU A 74 -35.50 -26.48 -8.54
C LEU A 74 -34.17 -27.07 -8.05
N THR A 75 -33.96 -28.36 -8.24
CA THR A 75 -32.73 -29.04 -7.79
C THR A 75 -31.51 -28.53 -8.56
N VAL A 76 -31.61 -28.38 -9.89
CA VAL A 76 -30.51 -27.86 -10.72
C VAL A 76 -30.18 -26.40 -10.39
N LYS A 77 -31.18 -25.53 -10.22
CA LYS A 77 -30.97 -24.13 -9.82
C LYS A 77 -30.30 -24.02 -8.44
N SER A 78 -30.69 -24.88 -7.50
CA SER A 78 -30.10 -24.88 -6.16
C SER A 78 -28.62 -25.29 -6.17
N ALA A 79 -28.25 -26.33 -6.93
CA ALA A 79 -26.87 -26.81 -7.00
C ALA A 79 -25.91 -25.78 -7.62
N GLN A 80 -26.32 -25.12 -8.71
CA GLN A 80 -25.53 -24.07 -9.36
C GLN A 80 -25.31 -22.85 -8.44
N SER A 81 -26.32 -22.47 -7.65
CA SER A 81 -26.21 -21.34 -6.72
C SER A 81 -25.20 -21.57 -5.59
N VAL A 82 -25.07 -22.82 -5.10
CA VAL A 82 -24.17 -23.19 -4.01
C VAL A 82 -22.71 -23.22 -4.48
N GLU A 83 -22.45 -23.76 -5.67
CA GLU A 83 -21.10 -23.81 -6.24
C GLU A 83 -20.55 -22.39 -6.52
N GLN A 84 -21.39 -21.53 -7.10
CA GLN A 84 -21.03 -20.12 -7.35
C GLN A 84 -20.78 -19.34 -6.05
N GLN A 85 -21.59 -19.55 -5.01
CA GLN A 85 -21.39 -18.93 -3.71
C GLN A 85 -20.08 -19.39 -3.05
N THR A 86 -19.74 -20.68 -3.20
CA THR A 86 -18.50 -21.25 -2.67
C THR A 86 -17.28 -20.60 -3.33
N LEU A 87 -17.31 -20.44 -4.66
CA LEU A 87 -16.24 -19.78 -5.40
C LEU A 87 -16.10 -18.29 -5.05
N LEU A 88 -17.22 -17.58 -4.85
CA LEU A 88 -17.19 -16.18 -4.40
C LEU A 88 -16.54 -16.04 -3.02
N ASN A 89 -16.91 -16.92 -2.07
CA ASN A 89 -16.32 -16.95 -0.73
C ASN A 89 -14.80 -17.22 -0.79
N GLN A 90 -14.35 -18.15 -1.64
CA GLN A 90 -12.91 -18.42 -1.85
C GLN A 90 -12.16 -17.20 -2.39
N LYS A 91 -12.75 -16.48 -3.37
CA LYS A 91 -12.16 -15.25 -3.91
C LYS A 91 -12.09 -14.15 -2.86
N GLN A 92 -13.12 -13.98 -2.03
CA GLN A 92 -13.11 -13.02 -0.92
C GLN A 92 -12.04 -13.36 0.13
N GLN A 93 -11.90 -14.63 0.49
CA GLN A 93 -10.84 -15.08 1.41
C GLN A 93 -9.43 -14.87 0.85
N THR A 94 -9.26 -15.06 -0.46
CA THR A 94 -8.01 -14.76 -1.16
C THR A 94 -7.71 -13.26 -1.11
N LEU A 95 -8.73 -12.39 -1.29
CA LEU A 95 -8.60 -10.95 -1.16
C LEU A 95 -8.20 -10.52 0.26
N GLU A 96 -8.74 -11.16 1.29
CA GLU A 96 -8.32 -10.93 2.68
C GLU A 96 -6.87 -11.34 2.94
N THR A 97 -6.42 -12.42 2.30
CA THR A 97 -5.01 -12.86 2.38
C THR A 97 -4.09 -11.80 1.78
N PHE A 98 -4.42 -11.30 0.60
CA PHE A 98 -3.67 -10.20 -0.02
C PHE A 98 -3.65 -8.92 0.83
N ARG A 99 -4.76 -8.57 1.48
CA ARG A 99 -4.80 -7.42 2.41
C ARG A 99 -3.89 -7.61 3.62
N LYS A 100 -3.83 -8.82 4.17
CA LYS A 100 -2.91 -9.16 5.28
C LYS A 100 -1.47 -9.06 4.82
N ASP A 101 -1.16 -9.55 3.62
CA ASP A 101 0.19 -9.44 3.05
C ASP A 101 0.58 -7.99 2.78
N GLU A 102 -0.35 -7.14 2.33
CA GLU A 102 -0.13 -5.70 2.15
C GLU A 102 0.23 -5.04 3.48
N SER A 103 -0.53 -5.32 4.54
CA SER A 103 -0.23 -4.83 5.90
C SER A 103 1.16 -5.27 6.40
N ARG A 104 1.60 -6.50 6.07
CA ARG A 104 2.92 -7.00 6.47
C ARG A 104 4.05 -6.32 5.68
N LEU A 105 3.83 -6.05 4.39
CA LEU A 105 4.76 -5.30 3.55
C LEU A 105 4.89 -3.84 4.04
N ASP A 106 3.78 -3.22 4.43
CA ASP A 106 3.76 -1.90 5.06
C ASP A 106 4.52 -1.86 6.40
N ASP A 107 4.34 -2.88 7.26
CA ASP A 107 5.10 -2.99 8.51
C ASP A 107 6.61 -3.12 8.25
N ARG A 108 6.98 -3.92 7.24
CA ARG A 108 8.37 -4.10 6.82
C ARG A 108 8.95 -2.79 6.27
N HIS A 109 8.20 -2.08 5.44
CA HIS A 109 8.56 -0.76 4.94
C HIS A 109 8.81 0.21 6.08
N ARG A 110 7.86 0.34 7.02
CA ARG A 110 8.00 1.19 8.21
C ARG A 110 9.26 0.86 9.01
N LYS A 111 9.58 -0.42 9.17
CA LYS A 111 10.80 -0.85 9.87
C LYS A 111 12.06 -0.41 9.15
N VAL A 112 12.14 -0.61 7.84
CA VAL A 112 13.29 -0.15 7.02
C VAL A 112 13.47 1.36 7.15
N ILE A 113 12.39 2.13 7.09
CA ILE A 113 12.43 3.59 7.27
C ILE A 113 12.83 3.98 8.69
N ALA A 114 12.35 3.29 9.72
CA ALA A 114 12.76 3.54 11.09
C ALA A 114 14.26 3.28 11.30
N ASP A 115 14.79 2.19 10.74
CA ASP A 115 16.22 1.86 10.80
C ASP A 115 17.07 2.90 10.04
N MET A 116 16.64 3.31 8.84
CA MET A 116 17.26 4.39 8.09
C MET A 116 17.21 5.72 8.86
N GLY A 117 16.05 6.07 9.41
CA GLY A 117 15.85 7.26 10.22
C GLY A 117 16.74 7.27 11.46
N ALA A 118 16.92 6.12 12.12
CA ALA A 118 17.82 5.97 13.26
C ALA A 118 19.29 6.19 12.87
N ILE A 119 19.72 5.76 11.67
CA ILE A 119 21.06 6.05 11.16
C ILE A 119 21.24 7.55 10.88
N MET A 120 20.22 8.19 10.33
CA MET A 120 20.26 9.61 9.98
C MET A 120 19.96 10.56 11.13
N LYS A 121 19.61 10.04 12.30
CA LYS A 121 19.25 10.82 13.47
C LYS A 121 20.50 11.38 14.15
N GLY A 122 20.43 12.64 14.58
CA GLY A 122 21.41 13.22 15.49
C GLY A 122 22.65 13.81 14.84
N GLY A 123 22.48 14.37 13.63
CA GLY A 123 23.49 15.04 12.79
C GLY A 123 24.74 15.53 13.55
N GLY A 124 25.92 15.26 12.99
CA GLY A 124 27.20 15.44 13.67
C GLY A 124 27.98 14.15 13.93
N ASP A 125 27.34 12.97 13.84
CA ASP A 125 28.00 11.66 14.00
C ASP A 125 28.44 11.05 12.67
N ILE A 126 27.63 11.23 11.62
CA ILE A 126 27.88 10.68 10.29
C ILE A 126 28.28 11.81 9.35
N TRP A 127 29.37 11.59 8.63
CA TRP A 127 29.89 12.52 7.64
C TRP A 127 29.94 11.85 6.29
N TYR A 128 29.57 12.60 5.25
CA TYR A 128 29.59 12.14 3.88
C TYR A 128 30.34 13.13 2.98
N PRO A 129 31.09 12.63 1.98
CA PRO A 129 31.83 13.48 1.06
C PRO A 129 30.90 14.21 0.09
N LEU A 130 31.27 15.43 -0.27
CA LEU A 130 30.59 16.25 -1.28
C LEU A 130 31.48 16.39 -2.51
N LYS A 131 30.86 16.42 -3.69
CA LYS A 131 31.57 16.61 -4.96
C LYS A 131 31.90 18.09 -5.16
N THR A 132 33.17 18.39 -5.37
CA THR A 132 33.67 19.77 -5.49
C THR A 132 34.10 20.16 -6.89
N GLY A 133 34.43 19.18 -7.73
CA GLY A 133 34.91 19.42 -9.10
C GLY A 133 36.36 19.95 -9.17
N THR A 134 37.11 19.91 -8.07
CA THR A 134 38.52 20.34 -8.00
C THR A 134 39.32 19.37 -7.13
N GLU A 135 40.63 19.28 -7.38
CA GLU A 135 41.57 18.55 -6.53
C GLU A 135 42.44 19.50 -5.67
N ALA A 136 42.24 20.82 -5.78
CA ALA A 136 42.98 21.79 -4.98
C ALA A 136 42.71 21.60 -3.49
N ALA A 137 43.73 21.79 -2.65
CA ALA A 137 43.56 21.77 -1.20
C ALA A 137 42.62 22.91 -0.76
N LEU A 138 41.60 22.58 0.04
CA LEU A 138 40.56 23.51 0.49
C LEU A 138 40.84 23.89 1.95
N GLY A 139 41.29 25.12 2.16
CA GLY A 139 41.88 25.55 3.44
C GLY A 139 40.91 26.26 4.39
N ARG A 140 39.84 26.87 3.88
CA ARG A 140 38.83 27.56 4.70
C ARG A 140 37.45 27.37 4.11
N ILE A 141 36.47 27.46 5.01
CA ILE A 141 35.06 27.45 4.72
C ILE A 141 34.42 28.61 5.49
N HIS A 142 33.31 29.12 4.94
CA HIS A 142 32.43 30.06 5.59
C HIS A 142 31.00 29.86 5.09
N PHE A 143 30.03 29.78 6.00
CA PHE A 143 28.61 29.73 5.68
C PHE A 143 27.92 30.95 6.29
N ALA A 144 27.17 31.69 5.47
CA ALA A 144 26.34 32.80 5.95
C ALA A 144 25.04 32.28 6.60
N ASP A 145 24.55 31.13 6.11
CA ASP A 145 23.38 30.44 6.61
C ASP A 145 23.49 28.93 6.32
N THR A 146 22.43 28.14 6.55
CA THR A 146 22.46 26.68 6.32
C THR A 146 22.53 26.23 4.86
N LYS A 147 22.39 27.16 3.91
CA LYS A 147 22.33 26.92 2.46
C LYS A 147 23.47 27.63 1.71
N THR A 148 23.76 28.88 2.08
CA THR A 148 24.72 29.73 1.36
C THR A 148 26.09 29.67 2.00
N GLY A 149 27.09 29.22 1.25
CA GLY A 149 28.45 29.08 1.75
C GLY A 149 29.52 29.15 0.69
N TRP A 150 30.76 29.34 1.14
CA TRP A 150 31.94 29.50 0.32
C TRP A 150 33.11 28.71 0.89
N VAL A 151 33.92 28.14 0.00
CA VAL A 151 35.15 27.43 0.35
C VAL A 151 36.28 28.00 -0.49
N ILE A 152 37.43 28.23 0.15
CA ILE A 152 38.61 28.75 -0.53
C ILE A 152 39.80 27.82 -0.36
N GLY A 153 40.68 27.83 -1.34
CA GLY A 153 41.81 26.91 -1.39
C GLY A 153 43.00 27.41 -2.21
N ASP A 154 43.86 26.47 -2.55
CA ASP A 154 45.03 26.73 -3.37
C ASP A 154 44.66 27.04 -4.84
N SER A 155 45.62 27.55 -5.60
CA SER A 155 45.48 27.85 -7.03
C SER A 155 44.35 28.82 -7.37
N GLY A 156 44.02 29.75 -6.46
CA GLY A 156 42.95 30.74 -6.66
C GLY A 156 41.54 30.16 -6.57
N THR A 157 41.38 28.96 -6.00
CA THR A 157 40.10 28.25 -5.90
C THR A 157 39.15 28.94 -4.93
N ILE A 158 37.98 29.33 -5.42
CA ILE A 158 36.81 29.70 -4.62
C ILE A 158 35.62 28.89 -5.12
N LEU A 159 34.98 28.12 -4.23
CA LEU A 159 33.74 27.41 -4.48
C LEU A 159 32.60 28.13 -3.74
N ARG A 160 31.42 28.21 -4.36
CA ARG A 160 30.19 28.74 -3.77
C ARG A 160 29.09 27.69 -3.82
N THR A 161 28.25 27.64 -2.80
CA THR A 161 27.01 26.87 -2.76
C THR A 161 25.86 27.77 -2.31
N THR A 162 24.65 27.47 -2.77
CA THR A 162 23.39 28.10 -2.36
C THR A 162 22.35 27.07 -1.90
N ASP A 163 22.76 25.81 -1.76
CA ASP A 163 21.92 24.65 -1.45
C ASP A 163 22.50 23.77 -0.33
N GLY A 164 23.39 24.33 0.50
CA GLY A 164 23.92 23.67 1.70
C GLY A 164 25.12 22.76 1.43
N GLY A 165 25.82 23.01 0.33
CA GLY A 165 26.95 22.22 -0.14
C GLY A 165 26.55 21.04 -1.02
N GLU A 166 25.28 20.96 -1.40
CA GLU A 166 24.77 19.93 -2.31
C GLU A 166 25.37 20.07 -3.71
N ASN A 167 25.49 21.30 -4.19
CA ASN A 167 26.23 21.66 -5.39
C ASN A 167 27.22 22.79 -5.07
N TRP A 168 28.43 22.66 -5.60
CA TRP A 168 29.48 23.66 -5.52
C TRP A 168 29.83 24.18 -6.91
N VAL A 169 29.79 25.50 -7.06
CA VAL A 169 30.15 26.20 -8.29
C VAL A 169 31.51 26.87 -8.11
N LEU A 170 32.44 26.59 -9.03
CA LEU A 170 33.76 27.23 -9.04
C LEU A 170 33.66 28.66 -9.57
N ALA A 171 34.07 29.64 -8.77
CA ALA A 171 34.08 31.05 -9.14
C ALA A 171 35.32 31.41 -9.96
N LYS A 172 35.17 32.36 -10.89
CA LYS A 172 36.30 32.94 -11.63
C LYS A 172 36.92 34.06 -10.80
N THR A 173 38.14 33.84 -10.32
CA THR A 173 38.82 34.78 -9.41
C THR A 173 39.86 35.68 -10.08
N GLY A 174 40.28 35.35 -11.30
CA GLY A 174 41.33 36.08 -12.02
C GLY A 174 42.74 35.94 -11.43
N THR A 175 42.95 35.03 -10.46
CA THR A 175 44.24 34.78 -9.83
C THR A 175 44.51 33.29 -9.67
N LYS A 176 45.80 32.93 -9.55
CA LYS A 176 46.26 31.58 -9.20
C LYS A 176 46.90 31.52 -7.81
N ALA A 177 46.83 32.61 -7.04
CA ALA A 177 47.41 32.66 -5.69
C ALA A 177 46.66 31.72 -4.73
N GLY A 178 47.39 31.08 -3.82
CA GLY A 178 46.75 30.32 -2.73
C GLY A 178 46.01 31.24 -1.77
N LEU A 179 44.78 30.89 -1.41
CA LEU A 179 43.87 31.69 -0.60
C LEU A 179 43.80 31.13 0.83
N HIS A 180 43.82 31.99 1.86
CA HIS A 180 44.07 31.57 3.25
C HIS A 180 43.13 32.16 4.31
N GLY A 181 42.48 33.28 3.99
CA GLY A 181 41.48 33.91 4.85
C GLY A 181 40.25 34.28 4.03
N ILE A 182 39.08 34.08 4.61
CA ILE A 182 37.77 34.42 4.05
C ILE A 182 36.95 35.05 5.18
N HIS A 183 36.14 36.06 4.83
CA HIS A 183 35.15 36.65 5.71
C HIS A 183 34.02 37.24 4.87
N PHE A 184 32.77 36.95 5.21
CA PHE A 184 31.61 37.67 4.70
C PHE A 184 30.99 38.48 5.84
N ALA A 185 30.67 39.74 5.57
CA ALA A 185 29.97 40.60 6.55
C ALA A 185 28.45 40.41 6.47
N ASP A 186 27.96 40.02 5.29
CA ASP A 186 26.59 39.65 4.97
C ASP A 186 26.62 38.65 3.79
N PRO A 187 25.50 38.02 3.40
CA PRO A 187 25.50 37.03 2.32
C PRO A 187 25.95 37.54 0.94
N GLU A 188 26.00 38.86 0.71
CA GLU A 188 26.36 39.47 -0.58
C GLU A 188 27.81 39.99 -0.59
N THR A 189 28.31 40.48 0.54
CA THR A 189 29.58 41.19 0.65
C THR A 189 30.64 40.38 1.38
N GLY A 190 31.69 40.01 0.67
CA GLY A 190 32.77 39.18 1.20
C GLY A 190 34.16 39.52 0.70
N TRP A 191 35.16 39.07 1.45
CA TRP A 191 36.58 39.28 1.16
C TRP A 191 37.37 38.01 1.35
N VAL A 192 38.37 37.82 0.49
CA VAL A 192 39.31 36.72 0.54
C VAL A 192 40.73 37.27 0.46
N ALA A 193 41.64 36.74 1.26
CA ALA A 193 43.05 37.13 1.23
C ALA A 193 43.97 35.92 1.10
N GLY A 194 45.12 36.12 0.45
CA GLY A 194 46.03 35.03 0.11
C GLY A 194 47.47 35.45 -0.16
N PHE A 195 48.17 34.59 -0.88
CA PHE A 195 49.58 34.76 -1.22
C PHE A 195 49.85 35.99 -2.08
N GLY A 196 51.06 36.56 -1.97
CA GLY A 196 51.52 37.66 -2.82
C GLY A 196 50.74 38.97 -2.67
N GLY A 197 50.17 39.24 -1.49
CA GLY A 197 49.35 40.42 -1.23
C GLY A 197 47.94 40.37 -1.83
N THR A 198 47.52 39.22 -2.34
CA THR A 198 46.22 39.06 -3.00
C THR A 198 45.08 39.32 -2.01
N ILE A 199 44.20 40.27 -2.35
CA ILE A 199 42.89 40.46 -1.72
C ILE A 199 41.85 40.48 -2.84
N LEU A 200 40.79 39.70 -2.65
CA LEU A 200 39.61 39.65 -3.51
C LEU A 200 38.41 40.18 -2.72
N ARG A 201 37.48 40.85 -3.41
CA ARG A 201 36.21 41.34 -2.87
C ARG A 201 35.06 40.92 -3.79
N THR A 202 33.92 40.61 -3.18
CA THR A 202 32.63 40.45 -3.85
C THR A 202 31.57 41.34 -3.19
N THR A 203 30.55 41.72 -3.95
CA THR A 203 29.33 42.42 -3.50
C THR A 203 28.06 41.79 -4.08
N ASP A 204 28.17 40.57 -4.62
CA ASP A 204 27.12 39.79 -5.29
C ASP A 204 27.12 38.32 -4.83
N GLY A 205 27.50 38.10 -3.58
CA GLY A 205 27.50 36.78 -2.95
C GLY A 205 28.55 35.83 -3.52
N GLY A 206 29.61 36.36 -4.11
CA GLY A 206 30.71 35.58 -4.66
C GLY A 206 30.47 35.08 -6.08
N GLU A 207 29.51 35.64 -6.81
CA GLU A 207 29.34 35.41 -8.26
C GLU A 207 30.51 36.00 -9.04
N ASN A 208 30.89 37.23 -8.68
CA ASN A 208 32.05 37.91 -9.23
C ASN A 208 33.01 38.33 -8.12
N TRP A 209 34.31 38.19 -8.40
CA TRP A 209 35.39 38.58 -7.49
C TRP A 209 36.29 39.60 -8.16
N GLY A 210 36.39 40.79 -7.55
CA GLY A 210 37.30 41.84 -7.95
C GLY A 210 38.62 41.80 -7.17
N LEU A 211 39.75 41.91 -7.86
CA LEU A 211 41.07 42.06 -7.23
C LEU A 211 41.22 43.47 -6.66
N ALA A 212 41.46 43.56 -5.35
CA ALA A 212 41.82 44.82 -4.70
C ALA A 212 43.30 45.12 -4.92
N LYS A 213 43.63 46.41 -5.10
CA LYS A 213 45.02 46.87 -5.15
C LYS A 213 45.60 46.90 -3.74
N THR A 214 46.78 46.31 -3.57
CA THR A 214 47.53 46.35 -2.30
C THR A 214 48.99 46.69 -2.57
N ASP A 215 49.60 47.44 -1.66
CA ASP A 215 51.01 47.85 -1.76
C ASP A 215 51.98 46.85 -1.11
N THR A 216 51.52 45.62 -0.86
CA THR A 216 52.33 44.57 -0.22
C THR A 216 52.39 43.32 -1.07
N LYS A 217 53.49 42.58 -0.95
CA LYS A 217 53.66 41.25 -1.55
C LYS A 217 53.64 40.14 -0.48
N ALA A 218 53.34 40.49 0.77
CA ALA A 218 53.32 39.54 1.87
C ALA A 218 52.23 38.48 1.69
N ARG A 219 52.43 37.29 2.27
CA ARG A 219 51.38 36.27 2.35
C ARG A 219 50.38 36.70 3.42
N LEU A 220 49.15 36.96 3.00
CA LEU A 220 48.04 37.34 3.86
C LEU A 220 47.33 36.08 4.35
N LEU A 221 47.09 36.00 5.66
CA LEU A 221 46.65 34.76 6.31
C LEU A 221 45.22 34.84 6.84
N ARG A 222 44.79 35.98 7.36
CA ARG A 222 43.45 36.12 7.98
C ARG A 222 42.81 37.43 7.61
N VAL A 223 41.50 37.37 7.46
CA VAL A 223 40.62 38.49 7.18
C VAL A 223 39.61 38.57 8.32
N ASN A 224 39.33 39.77 8.79
CA ASN A 224 38.29 40.03 9.77
C ASN A 224 37.65 41.38 9.44
N PHE A 225 36.32 41.45 9.42
CA PHE A 225 35.58 42.70 9.22
C PHE A 225 34.62 42.89 10.39
N ALA A 226 34.54 44.13 10.89
CA ALA A 226 33.55 44.50 11.91
C ALA A 226 32.19 44.85 11.28
N ASP A 227 32.20 45.32 10.03
CA ASP A 227 31.04 45.69 9.25
C ASP A 227 31.40 45.65 7.75
N THR A 228 30.49 46.08 6.86
CA THR A 228 30.73 46.04 5.40
C THR A 228 31.81 47.00 4.90
N LYS A 229 32.32 47.90 5.75
CA LYS A 229 33.27 48.97 5.40
C LYS A 229 34.63 48.82 6.11
N THR A 230 34.62 48.42 7.37
CA THR A 230 35.79 48.41 8.25
C THR A 230 36.31 47.00 8.44
N GLY A 231 37.55 46.77 8.03
CA GLY A 231 38.16 45.44 8.12
C GLY A 231 39.67 45.47 8.13
N TRP A 232 40.24 44.32 8.46
CA TRP A 232 41.66 44.11 8.66
C TRP A 232 42.12 42.80 8.05
N VAL A 233 43.36 42.79 7.58
CA VAL A 233 44.04 41.59 7.10
C VAL A 233 45.41 41.48 7.77
N ALA A 234 45.71 40.33 8.36
CA ALA A 234 47.02 40.05 8.96
C ALA A 234 47.76 38.96 8.17
N GLY A 235 49.09 39.06 8.14
CA GLY A 235 49.95 38.12 7.42
C GLY A 235 51.39 38.10 7.89
N LEU A 236 52.25 37.53 7.05
CA LEU A 236 53.67 37.34 7.34
C LEU A 236 54.44 38.68 7.40
N ALA A 237 55.65 38.62 7.95
CA ALA A 237 56.57 39.76 8.05
C ALA A 237 55.98 40.99 8.77
N GLY A 238 55.15 40.78 9.79
CA GLY A 238 54.53 41.85 10.57
C GLY A 238 53.45 42.65 9.83
N THR A 239 52.92 42.13 8.72
CA THR A 239 51.97 42.84 7.85
C THR A 239 50.57 42.86 8.46
N ILE A 240 50.04 44.06 8.67
CA ILE A 240 48.60 44.30 8.91
C ILE A 240 48.12 45.36 7.92
N LEU A 241 47.06 45.05 7.19
CA LEU A 241 46.34 45.99 6.34
C LEU A 241 45.00 46.36 6.99
N ARG A 242 44.53 47.59 6.76
CA ARG A 242 43.24 48.10 7.25
C ARG A 242 42.48 48.80 6.12
N THR A 243 41.17 48.61 6.08
CA THR A 243 40.23 49.35 5.23
C THR A 243 39.17 50.06 6.08
N THR A 244 38.64 51.16 5.57
CA THR A 244 37.41 51.83 6.07
C THR A 244 36.39 52.09 4.97
N ASN A 245 36.61 51.59 3.75
CA ASN A 245 35.75 51.75 2.58
C ASN A 245 35.48 50.39 1.90
N GLY A 246 35.32 49.33 2.69
CA GLY A 246 34.89 48.02 2.20
C GLY A 246 35.93 47.30 1.35
N GLY A 247 37.21 47.62 1.50
CA GLY A 247 38.30 46.96 0.81
C GLY A 247 38.56 47.51 -0.61
N GLU A 248 37.97 48.65 -0.96
CA GLU A 248 38.37 49.40 -2.16
C GLU A 248 39.81 49.87 -2.06
N ASN A 249 40.23 50.33 -0.86
CA ASN A 249 41.61 50.69 -0.56
C ASN A 249 42.07 50.06 0.75
N TRP A 250 43.34 49.68 0.81
CA TRP A 250 43.97 49.08 1.98
C TRP A 250 45.20 49.87 2.41
N ALA A 251 45.22 50.30 3.66
CA ALA A 251 46.35 50.99 4.26
C ALA A 251 47.20 50.04 5.11
N LEU A 252 48.52 50.08 4.93
CA LEU A 252 49.47 49.33 5.76
C LEU A 252 49.58 49.96 7.16
N ALA A 253 49.33 49.17 8.20
CA ALA A 253 49.47 49.60 9.59
C ALA A 253 50.91 49.45 10.08
N LYS A 254 51.36 50.40 10.90
CA LYS A 254 52.67 50.31 11.58
C LYS A 254 52.55 49.41 12.80
N THR A 255 53.11 48.20 12.70
CA THR A 255 53.02 47.18 13.76
C THR A 255 54.19 47.17 14.74
N GLY A 256 55.34 47.71 14.34
CA GLY A 256 56.56 47.72 15.16
C GLY A 256 57.25 46.36 15.28
N THR A 257 56.83 45.36 14.50
CA THR A 257 57.42 44.01 14.49
C THR A 257 57.56 43.48 13.07
N LYS A 258 58.45 42.49 12.90
CA LYS A 258 58.58 41.70 11.65
C LYS A 258 58.15 40.24 11.85
N ALA A 259 57.63 39.89 13.02
CA ALA A 259 57.16 38.54 13.30
C ALA A 259 55.97 38.18 12.40
N ASP A 260 55.86 36.91 12.04
CA ASP A 260 54.72 36.42 11.27
C ASP A 260 53.45 36.42 12.11
N LEU A 261 52.37 36.99 11.55
CA LEU A 261 51.10 37.19 12.25
C LEU A 261 50.07 36.19 11.74
N TRP A 262 49.63 35.28 12.62
CA TRP A 262 48.92 34.05 12.24
C TRP A 262 47.41 34.08 12.47
N ARG A 263 46.95 34.94 13.40
CA ARG A 263 45.54 35.15 13.75
C ARG A 263 45.28 36.60 14.08
N ILE A 264 44.09 37.07 13.74
CA ILE A 264 43.55 38.38 14.08
C ILE A 264 42.12 38.20 14.54
N GLU A 265 41.72 38.94 15.55
CA GLU A 265 40.37 38.91 16.12
C GLU A 265 40.02 40.31 16.65
N PHE A 266 38.81 40.75 16.36
CA PHE A 266 38.23 41.98 16.88
C PHE A 266 36.94 41.65 17.61
N THR A 267 36.74 42.25 18.78
CA THR A 267 35.48 42.15 19.53
C THR A 267 34.48 43.22 19.12
N ASP A 268 34.99 44.33 18.56
CA ASP A 268 34.23 45.45 18.02
C ASP A 268 35.07 46.20 16.98
N ALA A 269 34.54 47.25 16.36
CA ALA A 269 35.23 47.99 15.31
C ALA A 269 36.51 48.76 15.76
N LYS A 270 36.78 48.84 17.07
CA LYS A 270 37.89 49.57 17.68
C LYS A 270 38.90 48.64 18.36
N THR A 271 38.43 47.59 19.02
CA THR A 271 39.25 46.75 19.89
C THR A 271 39.58 45.42 19.21
N GLY A 272 40.88 45.13 19.06
CA GLY A 272 41.33 43.90 18.42
C GLY A 272 42.74 43.49 18.79
N TRP A 273 43.04 42.22 18.51
CA TRP A 273 44.31 41.58 18.83
C TRP A 273 44.82 40.75 17.66
N VAL A 274 46.15 40.67 17.56
CA VAL A 274 46.86 39.84 16.60
C VAL A 274 47.91 39.03 17.32
N VAL A 275 48.04 37.75 16.98
CA VAL A 275 49.05 36.86 17.58
C VAL A 275 49.96 36.26 16.53
N GLY A 276 51.22 36.04 16.90
CA GLY A 276 52.27 35.67 15.96
C GLY A 276 53.44 34.90 16.56
N ASP A 277 54.50 34.78 15.76
CA ASP A 277 55.73 34.10 16.14
C ASP A 277 56.51 34.85 17.22
N GLY A 278 57.35 34.12 17.95
CA GLY A 278 58.24 34.70 18.97
C GLY A 278 57.51 35.32 20.16
N GLY A 279 56.31 34.84 20.51
CA GLY A 279 55.50 35.38 21.61
C GLY A 279 54.81 36.70 21.31
N THR A 280 54.70 37.07 20.02
CA THR A 280 54.12 38.34 19.58
C THR A 280 52.61 38.38 19.83
N ILE A 281 52.15 39.37 20.61
CA ILE A 281 50.75 39.78 20.71
C ILE A 281 50.69 41.29 20.46
N LEU A 282 49.92 41.72 19.47
CA LEU A 282 49.61 43.13 19.23
C LEU A 282 48.18 43.41 19.66
N ARG A 283 47.93 44.58 20.26
CA ARG A 283 46.60 45.09 20.62
C ARG A 283 46.34 46.43 19.96
N THR A 284 45.09 46.67 19.56
CA THR A 284 44.58 47.99 19.20
C THR A 284 43.29 48.29 19.97
N ILE A 285 43.06 49.58 20.23
CA ILE A 285 41.83 50.12 20.84
C ILE A 285 41.23 51.27 20.02
N ASP A 286 41.79 51.52 18.83
CA ASP A 286 41.42 52.62 17.93
C ASP A 286 41.11 52.15 16.50
N GLY A 287 40.78 50.86 16.37
CA GLY A 287 40.39 50.22 15.13
C GLY A 287 41.58 49.90 14.23
N GLY A 288 42.75 49.62 14.81
CA GLY A 288 43.96 49.27 14.08
C GLY A 288 44.68 50.45 13.45
N LYS A 289 44.41 51.69 13.90
CA LYS A 289 45.22 52.86 13.52
C LYS A 289 46.58 52.80 14.22
N ASN A 290 46.59 52.39 15.49
CA ASN A 290 47.78 52.12 16.26
C ASN A 290 47.73 50.69 16.83
N TRP A 291 48.89 50.03 16.81
CA TRP A 291 49.09 48.70 17.39
C TRP A 291 50.17 48.77 18.47
N VAL A 292 49.87 48.22 19.64
CA VAL A 292 50.78 48.16 20.79
C VAL A 292 51.21 46.72 21.01
N LEU A 293 52.52 46.49 21.08
CA LEU A 293 53.10 45.19 21.39
C LEU A 293 52.95 44.88 22.89
N ALA A 294 52.29 43.78 23.22
CA ALA A 294 52.09 43.34 24.60
C ALA A 294 53.32 42.59 25.13
N LYS A 295 53.58 42.70 26.43
CA LYS A 295 54.59 41.89 27.13
C LYS A 295 53.97 40.56 27.54
N THR A 296 54.39 39.47 26.92
CA THR A 296 53.77 38.15 27.10
C THR A 296 54.54 37.22 28.03
N GLY A 297 55.83 37.51 28.28
CA GLY A 297 56.70 36.67 29.10
C GLY A 297 57.11 35.34 28.45
N THR A 298 56.80 35.13 27.17
CA THR A 298 57.15 33.92 26.41
C THR A 298 57.71 34.27 25.04
N LYS A 299 58.47 33.33 24.46
CA LYS A 299 58.93 33.38 23.06
C LYS A 299 58.27 32.31 22.18
N ALA A 300 57.27 31.61 22.71
CA ALA A 300 56.57 30.56 21.97
C ALA A 300 55.82 31.13 20.77
N ASN A 301 55.74 30.35 19.69
CA ASN A 301 54.94 30.70 18.53
C ASN A 301 53.45 30.59 18.85
N LEU A 302 52.72 31.69 18.72
CA LEU A 302 51.30 31.78 19.08
C LEU A 302 50.42 31.53 17.84
N ARG A 303 49.35 30.75 17.99
CA ARG A 303 48.55 30.21 16.87
C ARG A 303 47.05 30.25 17.10
N GLY A 304 46.60 30.12 18.34
CA GLY A 304 45.20 30.25 18.75
C GLY A 304 44.98 31.55 19.49
N ILE A 305 43.83 32.19 19.26
CA ILE A 305 43.35 33.37 19.97
C ILE A 305 41.83 33.23 20.10
N HIS A 306 41.29 33.69 21.23
CA HIS A 306 39.87 33.87 21.44
C HIS A 306 39.64 34.92 22.52
N PHE A 307 38.77 35.89 22.27
CA PHE A 307 38.29 36.86 23.26
C PHE A 307 36.80 36.67 23.49
N ALA A 308 36.40 36.48 24.76
CA ALA A 308 34.98 36.42 25.13
C ALA A 308 34.34 37.80 25.17
N ASP A 309 35.14 38.82 25.48
CA ASP A 309 34.78 40.23 25.53
C ASP A 309 36.04 41.09 25.38
N ALA A 310 35.91 42.41 25.42
CA ALA A 310 37.03 43.33 25.23
C ALA A 310 38.13 43.26 26.31
N LYS A 311 37.90 42.56 27.43
CA LYS A 311 38.80 42.43 28.57
C LYS A 311 39.32 41.00 28.77
N THR A 312 38.52 40.00 28.50
CA THR A 312 38.82 38.60 28.81
C THR A 312 39.18 37.82 27.54
N GLY A 313 40.40 37.31 27.48
CA GLY A 313 40.87 36.56 26.31
C GLY A 313 41.97 35.55 26.62
N TRP A 314 42.17 34.64 25.67
CA TRP A 314 43.13 33.54 25.75
C TRP A 314 43.90 33.41 24.45
N VAL A 315 45.16 33.04 24.58
CA VAL A 315 46.07 32.79 23.45
C VAL A 315 46.78 31.48 23.68
N ALA A 316 46.82 30.63 22.66
CA ALA A 316 47.47 29.33 22.69
C ALA A 316 48.60 29.24 21.66
N GLY A 317 49.64 28.48 21.97
CA GLY A 317 50.81 28.35 21.12
C GLY A 317 51.67 27.12 21.41
N PHE A 318 52.86 27.13 20.83
CA PHE A 318 53.78 26.00 20.84
C PHE A 318 54.32 25.69 22.23
N GLY A 319 54.77 24.45 22.42
CA GLY A 319 55.31 23.99 23.71
C GLY A 319 54.30 23.96 24.85
N GLY A 320 53.00 23.79 24.55
CA GLY A 320 51.94 23.77 25.55
C GLY A 320 51.58 25.14 26.14
N THR A 321 51.98 26.23 25.48
CA THR A 321 51.79 27.60 25.97
C THR A 321 50.33 28.02 25.88
N ILE A 322 49.73 28.42 27.01
CA ILE A 322 48.45 29.14 27.05
C ILE A 322 48.64 30.40 27.90
N LEU A 323 48.25 31.55 27.36
CA LEU A 323 48.20 32.84 28.03
C LEU A 323 46.74 33.25 28.24
N ARG A 324 46.47 33.93 29.34
CA ARG A 324 45.16 34.52 29.67
C ARG A 324 45.31 35.99 30.01
N THR A 325 44.34 36.80 29.62
CA THR A 325 44.16 38.17 30.10
C THR A 325 42.76 38.39 30.67
N THR A 326 42.63 39.37 31.58
CA THR A 326 41.35 39.88 32.12
C THR A 326 41.29 41.41 32.08
N ASP A 327 42.26 42.07 31.45
CA ASP A 327 42.38 43.52 31.32
C ASP A 327 42.54 43.97 29.85
N GLY A 328 42.13 43.10 28.92
CA GLY A 328 42.13 43.39 27.49
C GLY A 328 43.51 43.25 26.85
N GLY A 329 44.41 42.47 27.46
CA GLY A 329 45.74 42.18 26.93
C GLY A 329 46.80 43.19 27.34
N GLU A 330 46.54 43.99 28.38
CA GLU A 330 47.55 44.84 29.02
C GLU A 330 48.52 43.97 29.83
N ASN A 331 47.99 42.97 30.53
CA ASN A 331 48.77 41.92 31.18
C ASN A 331 48.32 40.53 30.72
N TRP A 332 49.30 39.64 30.60
CA TRP A 332 49.11 38.24 30.23
C TRP A 332 49.70 37.32 31.30
N VAL A 333 48.90 36.35 31.73
CA VAL A 333 49.28 35.33 32.71
C VAL A 333 49.45 34.00 32.00
N LEU A 334 50.60 33.35 32.18
CA LEU A 334 50.88 32.02 31.66
C LEU A 334 50.16 30.95 32.49
N ALA A 335 49.37 30.11 31.83
CA ALA A 335 48.67 29.00 32.46
C ALA A 335 49.51 27.72 32.47
N LYS A 336 49.34 26.90 33.51
CA LYS A 336 49.92 25.56 33.58
C LYS A 336 49.00 24.57 32.86
N THR A 337 49.47 23.96 31.78
CA THR A 337 48.66 23.09 30.90
C THR A 337 48.93 21.60 31.09
N GLY A 338 50.08 21.23 31.67
CA GLY A 338 50.47 19.82 31.86
C GLY A 338 50.91 19.11 30.58
N THR A 339 51.06 19.81 29.46
CA THR A 339 51.53 19.26 28.17
C THR A 339 52.62 20.14 27.56
N LYS A 340 53.41 19.56 26.66
CA LYS A 340 54.39 20.27 25.81
C LYS A 340 54.01 20.24 24.33
N ALA A 341 52.84 19.69 23.98
CA ALA A 341 52.37 19.63 22.61
C ALA A 341 52.18 21.03 22.02
N ASN A 342 52.35 21.18 20.70
CA ASN A 342 52.02 22.46 20.07
C ASN A 342 50.52 22.64 20.02
N LEU A 343 50.04 23.81 20.46
CA LEU A 343 48.64 24.16 20.47
C LEU A 343 48.32 25.08 19.29
N TRP A 344 47.25 24.77 18.55
CA TRP A 344 46.97 25.36 17.24
C TRP A 344 45.73 26.25 17.20
N ARG A 345 44.70 25.91 17.98
CA ARG A 345 43.39 26.59 17.97
C ARG A 345 42.80 26.64 19.36
N THR A 346 41.96 27.65 19.55
CA THR A 346 41.27 27.95 20.78
C THR A 346 39.83 28.30 20.45
N ASN A 347 38.89 27.87 21.28
CA ASN A 347 37.48 28.27 21.21
C ASN A 347 36.90 28.29 22.63
N PHE A 348 36.11 29.30 22.96
CA PHE A 348 35.41 29.36 24.24
C PHE A 348 33.91 29.54 23.99
N ALA A 349 33.10 28.80 24.74
CA ALA A 349 31.65 28.97 24.73
C ALA A 349 31.23 30.19 25.57
N ASP A 350 32.00 30.49 26.61
CA ASP A 350 31.78 31.60 27.53
C ASP A 350 33.09 31.98 28.24
N ALA A 351 33.04 32.95 29.16
CA ALA A 351 34.25 33.42 29.87
C ALA A 351 34.90 32.39 30.83
N LYS A 352 34.26 31.24 31.07
CA LYS A 352 34.71 30.17 31.97
C LYS A 352 35.05 28.87 31.22
N THR A 353 34.24 28.52 30.22
CA THR A 353 34.30 27.24 29.53
C THR A 353 34.95 27.37 28.16
N GLY A 354 36.04 26.62 27.94
CA GLY A 354 36.75 26.67 26.66
C GLY A 354 37.68 25.50 26.42
N TRP A 355 38.15 25.42 25.18
CA TRP A 355 38.94 24.31 24.66
C TRP A 355 40.12 24.80 23.83
N VAL A 356 41.21 24.05 23.90
CA VAL A 356 42.41 24.25 23.08
C VAL A 356 42.85 22.92 22.51
N ILE A 357 43.14 22.88 21.21
CA ILE A 357 43.56 21.66 20.51
C ILE A 357 44.99 21.77 20.00
N GLY A 358 45.65 20.62 19.81
CA GLY A 358 47.06 20.56 19.47
C GLY A 358 47.51 19.29 18.75
N ASP A 359 48.83 19.16 18.64
CA ASP A 359 49.50 17.96 18.12
C ASP A 359 49.19 16.72 18.97
N GLY A 360 49.34 15.53 18.38
CA GLY A 360 49.29 14.27 19.14
C GLY A 360 47.92 13.95 19.75
N GLY A 361 46.83 14.44 19.16
CA GLY A 361 45.48 14.27 19.67
C GLY A 361 45.17 15.10 20.92
N THR A 362 45.97 16.13 21.21
CA THR A 362 45.84 16.95 22.42
C THR A 362 44.58 17.80 22.37
N ILE A 363 43.68 17.62 23.34
CA ILE A 363 42.57 18.53 23.63
C ILE A 363 42.66 18.92 25.11
N LEU A 364 42.74 20.20 25.39
CA LEU A 364 42.68 20.77 26.74
C LEU A 364 41.31 21.42 26.94
N ARG A 365 40.69 21.22 28.10
CA ARG A 365 39.45 21.86 28.53
C ARG A 365 39.67 22.70 29.79
N THR A 366 39.00 23.83 29.88
CA THR A 366 38.81 24.60 31.11
C THR A 366 37.32 24.79 31.41
N THR A 367 36.98 24.90 32.70
CA THR A 367 35.66 25.33 33.20
C THR A 367 35.76 26.50 34.19
N ASP A 368 36.96 27.06 34.41
CA ASP A 368 37.23 28.17 35.34
C ASP A 368 37.90 29.39 34.69
N GLY A 369 37.77 29.51 33.37
CA GLY A 369 38.30 30.59 32.56
C GLY A 369 39.79 30.48 32.31
N GLY A 370 40.34 29.26 32.27
CA GLY A 370 41.73 28.97 31.96
C GLY A 370 42.68 29.15 33.14
N LYS A 371 42.17 29.11 34.38
CA LYS A 371 43.04 29.00 35.57
C LYS A 371 43.59 27.58 35.67
N ASN A 372 42.76 26.59 35.39
CA ASN A 372 43.13 25.19 35.31
C ASN A 372 42.73 24.60 33.96
N TRP A 373 43.59 23.72 33.45
CA TRP A 373 43.36 23.00 32.19
C TRP A 373 43.45 21.50 32.42
N VAL A 374 42.46 20.78 31.90
CA VAL A 374 42.37 19.31 31.97
C VAL A 374 42.61 18.75 30.58
N LEU A 375 43.52 17.79 30.46
CA LEU A 375 43.78 17.06 29.23
C LEU A 375 42.70 16.00 29.01
N ALA A 376 41.99 16.07 27.89
CA ALA A 376 40.96 15.10 27.53
C ALA A 376 41.57 13.84 26.88
N LYS A 377 40.93 12.69 27.10
CA LYS A 377 41.27 11.44 26.41
C LYS A 377 40.52 11.39 25.08
N THR A 378 41.25 11.40 23.97
CA THR A 378 40.66 11.47 22.62
C THR A 378 40.73 10.17 21.84
N GLY A 379 41.58 9.22 22.26
CA GLY A 379 41.77 7.95 21.56
C GLY A 379 42.53 8.05 20.22
N THR A 380 43.04 9.23 19.86
CA THR A 380 43.81 9.46 18.63
C THR A 380 45.16 10.13 18.94
N LYS A 381 46.12 9.96 18.03
CA LYS A 381 47.41 10.66 18.04
C LYS A 381 47.55 11.65 16.87
N ALA A 382 46.49 11.85 16.09
CA ALA A 382 46.51 12.76 14.95
C ALA A 382 46.71 14.21 15.39
N LYS A 383 47.36 15.02 14.56
CA LYS A 383 47.36 16.47 14.76
C LYS A 383 45.97 17.03 14.49
N LEU A 384 45.48 17.85 15.41
CA LEU A 384 44.16 18.45 15.35
C LEU A 384 44.26 19.87 14.76
N SER A 385 43.45 20.15 13.74
CA SER A 385 43.57 21.32 12.86
C SER A 385 42.59 22.43 13.20
N ASP A 386 41.36 22.07 13.60
CA ASP A 386 40.28 23.02 13.88
C ASP A 386 39.25 22.43 14.84
N LEU A 387 38.53 23.31 15.54
CA LEU A 387 37.40 22.97 16.40
C LEU A 387 36.25 23.95 16.21
N HIS A 388 35.03 23.47 16.44
CA HIS A 388 33.83 24.29 16.50
C HIS A 388 32.90 23.73 17.57
N PHE A 389 32.42 24.59 18.48
CA PHE A 389 31.42 24.26 19.48
C PHE A 389 30.12 25.00 19.20
N VAL A 390 29.00 24.30 19.37
CA VAL A 390 27.65 24.86 19.35
C VAL A 390 27.14 24.82 20.79
N GLY A 391 27.19 25.97 21.46
CA GLY A 391 26.99 26.06 22.90
C GLY A 391 28.15 25.44 23.70
N SER A 392 27.92 25.12 24.97
CA SER A 392 28.97 24.63 25.88
C SER A 392 29.13 23.12 25.96
N LYS A 393 28.24 22.36 25.32
CA LYS A 393 28.18 20.89 25.45
C LYS A 393 28.55 20.14 24.17
N THR A 394 28.11 20.65 23.02
CA THR A 394 28.28 19.95 21.75
C THR A 394 29.38 20.60 20.94
N GLY A 395 30.35 19.80 20.49
CA GLY A 395 31.46 20.31 19.69
C GLY A 395 32.15 19.24 18.87
N TRP A 396 32.88 19.72 17.87
CA TRP A 396 33.62 18.89 16.92
C TRP A 396 35.05 19.35 16.83
N VAL A 397 35.94 18.40 16.62
CA VAL A 397 37.35 18.63 16.34
C VAL A 397 37.75 17.81 15.14
N ILE A 398 38.46 18.43 14.20
CA ILE A 398 38.94 17.78 12.98
C ILE A 398 40.47 17.80 12.93
N GLY A 399 41.06 16.92 12.14
CA GLY A 399 42.52 16.84 12.04
C GLY A 399 43.05 16.05 10.86
N GLU A 400 44.34 15.71 10.96
CA GLU A 400 45.05 14.88 9.98
C GLU A 400 44.47 13.47 9.91
N GLY A 401 44.69 12.80 8.76
CA GLY A 401 44.23 11.42 8.55
C GLY A 401 42.71 11.26 8.52
N GLY A 402 41.97 12.33 8.21
CA GLY A 402 40.50 12.36 8.21
C GLY A 402 39.88 12.28 9.61
N THR A 403 40.66 12.56 10.66
CA THR A 403 40.20 12.50 12.05
C THR A 403 39.06 13.49 12.27
N ILE A 404 37.94 13.00 12.78
CA ILE A 404 36.84 13.81 13.30
C ILE A 404 36.44 13.26 14.67
N LEU A 405 36.42 14.12 15.69
CA LEU A 405 35.96 13.83 17.04
C LEU A 405 34.72 14.65 17.33
N ARG A 406 33.76 14.08 18.06
CA ARG A 406 32.57 14.76 18.57
C ARG A 406 32.48 14.61 20.09
N THR A 407 31.99 15.66 20.74
CA THR A 407 31.55 15.63 22.14
C THR A 407 30.09 16.08 22.26
N THR A 408 29.39 15.58 23.27
CA THR A 408 28.05 16.04 23.69
C THR A 408 27.99 16.41 25.18
N ASP A 409 29.09 16.30 25.92
CA ASP A 409 29.22 16.61 27.35
C ASP A 409 30.22 17.74 27.65
N GLY A 410 30.52 18.56 26.65
CA GLY A 410 31.45 19.68 26.76
C GLY A 410 32.91 19.25 26.77
N GLY A 411 33.25 18.10 26.20
CA GLY A 411 34.61 17.63 26.02
C GLY A 411 35.16 16.84 27.20
N GLU A 412 34.29 16.28 28.05
CA GLU A 412 34.69 15.26 29.03
C GLU A 412 34.99 13.96 28.31
N ASN A 413 34.15 13.60 27.33
CA ASN A 413 34.33 12.44 26.47
C ASN A 413 34.30 12.84 25.00
N TRP A 414 35.14 12.18 24.20
CA TRP A 414 35.22 12.39 22.76
C TRP A 414 35.02 11.07 22.02
N ALA A 415 34.09 11.07 21.07
CA ALA A 415 33.82 9.95 20.18
C ALA A 415 34.45 10.21 18.81
N LEU A 416 35.17 9.22 18.27
CA LEU A 416 35.73 9.28 16.92
C LEU A 416 34.64 8.94 15.88
N ALA A 417 34.38 9.87 14.96
CA ALA A 417 33.51 9.63 13.82
C ALA A 417 34.29 8.91 12.71
N LYS A 418 33.68 7.86 12.14
CA LYS A 418 34.25 7.11 11.02
C LYS A 418 33.75 7.71 9.72
N THR A 419 34.66 8.23 8.90
CA THR A 419 34.33 8.90 7.63
C THR A 419 34.86 8.14 6.40
N GLY A 420 35.77 7.19 6.58
CA GLY A 420 36.50 6.53 5.47
C GLY A 420 37.55 7.43 4.80
N ILE A 421 37.55 8.73 5.07
CA ILE A 421 38.49 9.71 4.54
C ILE A 421 39.82 9.58 5.29
N LYS A 422 40.92 9.64 4.54
CA LYS A 422 42.29 9.58 5.08
C LYS A 422 43.12 10.85 4.83
N VAL A 423 42.53 11.85 4.17
CA VAL A 423 43.20 13.13 3.90
C VAL A 423 43.12 14.07 5.10
N ALA A 424 44.03 15.04 5.19
CA ALA A 424 43.98 16.03 6.26
C ALA A 424 42.78 16.96 6.12
N LEU A 425 42.08 17.21 7.22
CA LEU A 425 41.03 18.23 7.33
C LEU A 425 41.62 19.50 7.96
N PHE A 426 41.24 20.67 7.44
CA PHE A 426 41.87 21.95 7.75
C PHE A 426 40.97 22.98 8.44
N LYS A 427 39.66 22.97 8.16
CA LYS A 427 38.68 23.89 8.76
C LYS A 427 37.32 23.22 8.88
N THR A 428 36.61 23.48 9.97
CA THR A 428 35.22 23.04 10.17
C THR A 428 34.33 24.21 10.59
N GLU A 429 33.06 24.13 10.21
CA GLU A 429 32.03 25.11 10.51
C GLU A 429 30.69 24.41 10.71
N PHE A 430 29.95 24.83 11.73
CA PHE A 430 28.63 24.29 12.06
C PHE A 430 27.64 25.43 12.12
N ALA A 431 26.49 25.26 11.48
CA ALA A 431 25.36 26.18 11.60
C ALA A 431 24.58 25.90 12.89
N ASP A 432 24.49 24.63 13.27
CA ASP A 432 23.80 24.17 14.47
C ASP A 432 24.35 22.81 14.92
N ALA A 433 23.76 22.23 15.96
CA ALA A 433 24.25 20.98 16.53
C ALA A 433 24.04 19.73 15.64
N LYS A 434 23.31 19.88 14.52
CA LYS A 434 22.90 18.85 13.57
C LYS A 434 23.52 19.05 12.19
N THR A 435 23.86 20.28 11.79
CA THR A 435 24.29 20.66 10.45
C THR A 435 25.68 21.30 10.47
N GLY A 436 26.63 20.70 9.75
CA GLY A 436 27.98 21.24 9.64
C GLY A 436 28.81 20.67 8.49
N TRP A 437 29.98 21.27 8.31
CA TRP A 437 30.88 21.01 7.20
C TRP A 437 32.34 20.97 7.65
N ALA A 438 33.16 20.24 6.92
CA ALA A 438 34.61 20.20 7.08
C ALA A 438 35.29 20.19 5.71
N VAL A 439 36.39 20.91 5.58
CA VAL A 439 37.16 21.00 4.32
C VAL A 439 38.59 20.58 4.54
N GLY A 440 39.21 20.02 3.50
CA GLY A 440 40.53 19.43 3.59
C GLY A 440 41.28 19.35 2.28
N ASP A 441 42.32 18.52 2.29
CA ASP A 441 43.20 18.31 1.16
C ASP A 441 42.48 17.60 -0.02
N ARG A 442 43.08 17.64 -1.21
CA ARG A 442 42.59 16.98 -2.43
C ARG A 442 41.13 17.29 -2.77
N GLY A 443 40.72 18.56 -2.64
CA GLY A 443 39.35 18.98 -2.95
C GLY A 443 38.28 18.43 -2.00
N THR A 444 38.65 17.95 -0.81
CA THR A 444 37.71 17.30 0.10
C THR A 444 36.79 18.32 0.78
N ILE A 445 35.49 18.12 0.64
CA ILE A 445 34.45 18.70 1.51
C ILE A 445 33.64 17.54 2.09
N LEU A 446 33.45 17.55 3.40
CA LEU A 446 32.54 16.67 4.12
C LEU A 446 31.39 17.49 4.68
N ALA A 447 30.20 16.91 4.69
CA ALA A 447 29.03 17.47 5.35
C ALA A 447 28.44 16.47 6.35
N THR A 448 27.73 17.01 7.33
CA THR A 448 26.92 16.26 8.28
C THR A 448 25.59 16.98 8.46
N ARG A 449 24.49 16.22 8.50
CA ARG A 449 23.13 16.75 8.64
C ARG A 449 22.22 15.70 9.28
N ASP A 450 21.23 16.15 10.04
CA ASP A 450 20.13 15.29 10.49
C ASP A 450 19.08 15.22 9.37
N PHE A 451 18.89 14.03 8.80
CA PHE A 451 17.86 13.81 7.77
C PHE A 451 16.60 13.14 8.33
N SER A 452 16.57 12.82 9.62
CA SER A 452 15.52 11.99 10.23
C SER A 452 14.12 12.62 10.21
N GLU A 453 14.03 13.96 10.22
CA GLU A 453 12.75 14.67 10.28
C GLU A 453 11.95 14.61 8.96
N ASN A 454 12.56 14.23 7.82
CA ASN A 454 11.91 14.28 6.51
C ASN A 454 11.56 12.93 5.87
N LEU A 455 12.16 11.80 6.26
CA LEU A 455 11.99 10.54 5.51
C LEU A 455 10.61 9.91 5.64
N SER A 456 10.00 9.98 6.82
CA SER A 456 8.67 9.40 7.06
C SER A 456 7.55 10.17 6.35
N ALA A 457 7.81 11.40 5.91
CA ALA A 457 6.86 12.24 5.18
C ALA A 457 6.99 12.12 3.64
N MET A 458 8.05 11.47 3.15
CA MET A 458 8.30 11.25 1.72
C MET A 458 7.48 10.07 1.18
N SER A 459 7.09 10.13 -0.08
CA SER A 459 6.59 8.98 -0.85
C SER A 459 7.65 7.88 -0.99
N ILE A 460 7.24 6.65 -1.32
CA ILE A 460 8.17 5.52 -1.53
C ILE A 460 9.20 5.84 -2.63
N ASP A 461 8.78 6.50 -3.71
CA ASP A 461 9.69 6.88 -4.81
C ASP A 461 10.69 7.96 -4.38
N GLU A 462 10.25 8.93 -3.57
CA GLU A 462 11.15 9.93 -2.98
C GLU A 462 12.12 9.29 -1.98
N GLN A 463 11.69 8.30 -1.20
CA GLN A 463 12.56 7.55 -0.29
C GLN A 463 13.60 6.72 -1.04
N ILE A 464 13.19 6.02 -2.12
CA ILE A 464 14.11 5.30 -3.02
C ILE A 464 15.08 6.29 -3.66
N THR A 465 14.58 7.41 -4.18
CA THR A 465 15.41 8.46 -4.80
C THR A 465 16.40 9.03 -3.79
N ALA A 466 15.97 9.37 -2.57
CA ALA A 466 16.83 9.85 -1.49
C ALA A 466 17.87 8.79 -1.09
N SER A 467 17.49 7.51 -1.10
CA SER A 467 18.41 6.41 -0.79
C SER A 467 19.44 6.13 -1.89
N THR A 468 19.15 6.52 -3.12
CA THR A 468 19.98 6.29 -4.31
C THR A 468 20.74 7.54 -4.77
N THR A 469 20.36 8.73 -4.31
CA THR A 469 21.09 9.96 -4.61
C THR A 469 22.46 9.95 -3.94
N LEU A 470 23.42 10.65 -4.56
CA LEU A 470 24.84 10.69 -4.20
C LEU A 470 25.13 10.99 -2.71
N ARG A 471 24.14 11.49 -1.97
CA ARG A 471 24.26 11.99 -0.60
C ARG A 471 24.15 10.91 0.48
N LEU A 472 23.54 9.76 0.17
CA LEU A 472 23.32 8.66 1.13
C LEU A 472 23.55 7.28 0.51
N LYS A 473 23.77 7.21 -0.81
CA LYS A 473 23.94 5.97 -1.57
C LYS A 473 25.00 5.05 -0.97
N GLU A 474 26.17 5.57 -0.59
CA GLU A 474 27.24 4.75 -0.02
C GLU A 474 26.84 4.17 1.35
N VAL A 475 26.30 5.01 2.23
CA VAL A 475 25.88 4.62 3.59
C VAL A 475 24.76 3.57 3.57
N PHE A 476 23.81 3.71 2.64
CA PHE A 476 22.71 2.75 2.52
C PHE A 476 23.05 1.51 1.70
N ALA A 477 23.92 1.63 0.68
CA ALA A 477 24.36 0.49 -0.12
C ALA A 477 25.20 -0.48 0.72
N GLU A 478 26.12 0.02 1.57
CA GLU A 478 26.89 -0.82 2.49
C GLU A 478 26.00 -1.64 3.45
N ARG A 479 24.79 -1.13 3.74
CA ARG A 479 23.84 -1.77 4.65
C ARG A 479 22.67 -2.48 3.95
N GLY A 480 22.63 -2.49 2.62
CA GLY A 480 21.63 -3.20 1.82
C GLY A 480 20.21 -2.58 1.84
N TYR A 481 20.03 -1.36 2.33
CA TYR A 481 18.69 -0.76 2.46
C TYR A 481 18.08 -0.36 1.12
N THR A 482 18.90 0.06 0.15
CA THR A 482 18.42 0.44 -1.20
C THR A 482 17.73 -0.75 -1.88
N SER A 483 18.39 -1.91 -1.91
CA SER A 483 17.82 -3.14 -2.47
C SER A 483 16.57 -3.60 -1.72
N GLU A 484 16.50 -3.33 -0.42
CA GLU A 484 15.36 -3.71 0.40
C GLU A 484 14.13 -2.84 0.13
N LEU A 485 14.29 -1.53 0.02
CA LEU A 485 13.21 -0.60 -0.33
C LEU A 485 12.65 -0.90 -1.73
N GLU A 486 13.53 -1.11 -2.71
CA GLU A 486 13.12 -1.49 -4.07
C GLU A 486 12.33 -2.80 -4.09
N ARG A 487 12.77 -3.79 -3.30
CA ARG A 487 12.06 -5.07 -3.16
C ARG A 487 10.67 -4.87 -2.56
N VAL A 488 10.57 -4.16 -1.44
CA VAL A 488 9.28 -3.93 -0.77
C VAL A 488 8.32 -3.14 -1.66
N ALA A 489 8.82 -2.14 -2.40
CA ALA A 489 8.02 -1.37 -3.34
C ALA A 489 7.45 -2.23 -4.49
N ARG A 490 8.28 -3.13 -5.07
CA ARG A 490 7.82 -4.08 -6.09
C ARG A 490 6.76 -5.04 -5.55
N ASP A 491 7.04 -5.67 -4.41
CA ASP A 491 6.14 -6.64 -3.80
C ASP A 491 4.78 -5.99 -3.46
N LEU A 492 4.78 -4.74 -2.98
CA LEU A 492 3.57 -3.97 -2.69
C LEU A 492 2.78 -3.66 -3.97
N GLY A 493 3.45 -3.22 -5.04
CA GLY A 493 2.82 -2.94 -6.33
C GLY A 493 2.21 -4.19 -6.98
N GLU A 494 2.91 -5.33 -6.92
CA GLU A 494 2.41 -6.62 -7.41
C GLU A 494 1.17 -7.09 -6.62
N ASN A 495 1.20 -6.93 -5.29
CA ASN A 495 0.07 -7.27 -4.43
C ASN A 495 -1.15 -6.38 -4.72
N GLN A 496 -0.97 -5.06 -4.82
CA GLN A 496 -2.04 -4.12 -5.15
C GLN A 496 -2.65 -4.40 -6.53
N THR A 497 -1.82 -4.71 -7.53
CA THR A 497 -2.29 -5.12 -8.87
C THR A 497 -3.11 -6.41 -8.80
N SER A 498 -2.66 -7.39 -8.02
CA SER A 498 -3.36 -8.67 -7.82
C SER A 498 -4.70 -8.47 -7.11
N GLN A 499 -4.74 -7.60 -6.10
CA GLN A 499 -5.99 -7.19 -5.46
C GLN A 499 -6.95 -6.48 -6.42
N ALA A 500 -6.45 -5.58 -7.27
CA ALA A 500 -7.30 -4.87 -8.24
C ALA A 500 -7.94 -5.82 -9.25
N LYS A 501 -7.15 -6.77 -9.80
CA LYS A 501 -7.67 -7.84 -10.66
C LYS A 501 -8.71 -8.69 -9.94
N LEU A 502 -8.42 -9.11 -8.72
CA LEU A 502 -9.33 -9.96 -7.94
C LEU A 502 -10.62 -9.21 -7.55
N LYS A 503 -10.56 -7.92 -7.23
CA LYS A 503 -11.74 -7.08 -7.00
C LYS A 503 -12.61 -6.97 -8.26
N ALA A 504 -12.00 -6.77 -9.43
CA ALA A 504 -12.73 -6.74 -10.71
C ALA A 504 -13.40 -8.09 -11.00
N GLU A 505 -12.71 -9.21 -10.75
CA GLU A 505 -13.31 -10.55 -10.87
C GLU A 505 -14.48 -10.75 -9.89
N ILE A 506 -14.33 -10.35 -8.62
CA ILE A 506 -15.41 -10.41 -7.62
C ILE A 506 -16.60 -9.57 -8.07
N GLU A 507 -16.39 -8.38 -8.61
CA GLU A 507 -17.46 -7.52 -9.12
C GLU A 507 -18.22 -8.19 -10.27
N VAL A 508 -17.52 -8.77 -11.24
CA VAL A 508 -18.12 -9.53 -12.35
C VAL A 508 -18.91 -10.74 -11.83
N PHE A 509 -18.34 -11.53 -10.93
CA PHE A 509 -19.01 -12.70 -10.33
C PHE A 509 -20.27 -12.31 -9.55
N SER A 510 -20.22 -11.20 -8.80
CA SER A 510 -21.38 -10.71 -8.05
C SER A 510 -22.53 -10.25 -8.95
N LYS A 511 -22.22 -9.64 -10.10
CA LYS A 511 -23.23 -9.23 -11.10
C LYS A 511 -23.87 -10.44 -11.77
N LEU A 512 -23.09 -11.50 -12.07
CA LEU A 512 -23.60 -12.74 -12.67
C LEU A 512 -24.57 -13.49 -11.73
N GLN A 513 -24.35 -13.46 -10.41
CA GLN A 513 -25.32 -14.00 -9.45
C GLN A 513 -26.66 -13.26 -9.47
N GLN A 514 -26.66 -11.95 -9.74
CA GLN A 514 -27.89 -11.15 -9.79
C GLN A 514 -28.67 -11.33 -11.09
N SER A 515 -28.02 -11.74 -12.19
CA SER A 515 -28.66 -11.86 -13.50
C SER A 515 -29.30 -13.23 -13.79
N GLY A 516 -29.06 -14.26 -12.96
CA GLY A 516 -29.75 -15.56 -13.04
C GLY A 516 -29.39 -16.43 -14.26
N ASP A 517 -28.41 -16.05 -15.06
CA ASP A 517 -28.07 -16.71 -16.33
C ASP A 517 -26.80 -17.57 -16.17
N GLY A 518 -26.99 -18.79 -15.69
CA GLY A 518 -25.92 -19.75 -15.39
C GLY A 518 -25.84 -20.88 -16.41
N ASP A 519 -25.53 -20.57 -17.67
CA ASP A 519 -25.26 -21.61 -18.67
C ASP A 519 -23.80 -22.07 -18.61
N LYS A 520 -23.53 -23.06 -17.75
CA LYS A 520 -22.45 -24.06 -17.85
C LYS A 520 -22.59 -25.04 -16.69
N GLY A 521 -23.29 -26.14 -16.94
CA GLY A 521 -23.53 -27.22 -15.99
C GLY A 521 -23.92 -28.52 -16.69
N ASP A 522 -23.24 -28.88 -17.79
CA ASP A 522 -23.63 -29.99 -18.67
C ASP A 522 -23.47 -31.38 -18.02
N GLY A 523 -22.61 -31.51 -17.00
CA GLY A 523 -22.41 -32.77 -16.28
C GLY A 523 -23.62 -33.19 -15.44
N ILE A 524 -24.17 -32.25 -14.65
CA ILE A 524 -25.29 -32.53 -13.71
C ILE A 524 -26.62 -32.64 -14.46
N LYS A 525 -26.81 -31.87 -15.54
CA LYS A 525 -28.00 -31.95 -16.40
C LYS A 525 -28.18 -33.36 -16.97
N SER A 526 -27.11 -34.01 -17.46
CA SER A 526 -27.21 -35.28 -18.19
C SER A 526 -27.74 -36.46 -17.34
N THR A 527 -27.24 -36.62 -16.11
CA THR A 527 -27.55 -37.79 -15.27
C THR A 527 -28.96 -37.67 -14.65
N ILE A 528 -29.33 -36.46 -14.22
CA ILE A 528 -30.66 -36.19 -13.66
C ILE A 528 -31.72 -36.29 -14.78
N PHE A 529 -31.41 -35.82 -16.00
CA PHE A 529 -32.34 -35.90 -17.14
C PHE A 529 -32.63 -37.36 -17.54
N LEU A 530 -31.63 -38.24 -17.53
CA LEU A 530 -31.80 -39.65 -17.88
C LEU A 530 -32.68 -40.40 -16.86
N GLN A 531 -32.42 -40.24 -15.55
CA GLN A 531 -33.23 -40.85 -14.50
C GLN A 531 -34.68 -40.34 -14.51
N THR A 532 -34.87 -39.05 -14.79
CA THR A 532 -36.20 -38.42 -14.86
C THR A 532 -37.04 -38.98 -16.02
N ASN A 533 -36.43 -39.20 -17.18
CA ASN A 533 -37.15 -39.73 -18.35
C ASN A 533 -37.53 -41.21 -18.20
N ILE A 534 -36.71 -42.01 -17.50
CA ILE A 534 -37.04 -43.41 -17.18
C ILE A 534 -38.26 -43.47 -16.26
N ILE A 535 -38.29 -42.64 -15.21
CA ILE A 535 -39.41 -42.58 -14.27
C ILE A 535 -40.70 -42.10 -14.97
N ARG A 536 -40.59 -41.08 -15.85
CA ARG A 536 -41.73 -40.60 -16.66
C ARG A 536 -42.30 -41.69 -17.57
N GLY A 537 -41.44 -42.43 -18.26
CA GLY A 537 -41.84 -43.53 -19.15
C GLY A 537 -42.56 -44.65 -18.40
N GLY A 538 -42.05 -45.03 -17.22
CA GLY A 538 -42.64 -46.07 -16.38
C GLY A 538 -44.03 -45.70 -15.86
N ILE A 539 -44.21 -44.48 -15.36
CA ILE A 539 -45.50 -43.98 -14.84
C ILE A 539 -46.54 -43.90 -15.98
N LEU A 540 -46.15 -43.40 -17.15
CA LEU A 540 -47.05 -43.28 -18.29
C LEU A 540 -47.53 -44.66 -18.79
N ALA A 541 -46.63 -45.64 -18.87
CA ALA A 541 -46.98 -47.00 -19.29
C ALA A 541 -47.98 -47.67 -18.33
N LEU A 542 -47.79 -47.48 -17.02
CA LEU A 542 -48.70 -48.03 -16.00
C LEU A 542 -50.11 -47.43 -16.11
N ILE A 543 -50.20 -46.11 -16.33
CA ILE A 543 -51.48 -45.40 -16.46
C ILE A 543 -52.22 -45.82 -17.73
N VAL A 544 -51.52 -45.95 -18.86
CA VAL A 544 -52.10 -46.44 -20.13
C VAL A 544 -52.68 -47.84 -19.95
N TYR A 545 -51.94 -48.74 -19.28
CA TYR A 545 -52.41 -50.11 -19.02
C TYR A 545 -53.68 -50.12 -18.15
N LEU A 546 -53.70 -49.29 -17.09
CA LEU A 546 -54.83 -49.19 -16.16
C LEU A 546 -56.09 -48.63 -16.84
N VAL A 547 -55.92 -47.59 -17.68
CA VAL A 547 -56.99 -47.04 -18.52
C VAL A 547 -57.52 -48.09 -19.49
N GLN A 548 -56.67 -48.90 -20.09
CA GLN A 548 -57.07 -49.94 -21.04
C GLN A 548 -57.92 -51.06 -20.42
N ILE A 549 -57.59 -51.44 -19.17
CA ILE A 549 -58.42 -52.37 -18.38
C ILE A 549 -59.80 -51.74 -18.11
N LEU A 550 -59.83 -50.49 -17.64
CA LEU A 550 -61.08 -49.79 -17.33
C LEU A 550 -61.96 -49.60 -18.58
N VAL A 551 -61.38 -49.30 -19.74
CA VAL A 551 -62.09 -49.20 -21.02
C VAL A 551 -62.69 -50.54 -21.43
N SER A 552 -61.96 -51.64 -21.24
CA SER A 552 -62.44 -53.00 -21.51
C SER A 552 -63.63 -53.36 -20.62
N LEU A 553 -63.54 -53.07 -19.32
CA LEU A 553 -64.62 -53.28 -18.35
C LEU A 553 -65.84 -52.41 -18.64
N TYR A 554 -65.63 -51.15 -19.04
CA TYR A 554 -66.69 -50.26 -19.51
C TYR A 554 -67.47 -50.90 -20.67
N ARG A 555 -66.75 -51.25 -21.76
CA ARG A 555 -67.35 -51.83 -22.97
C ARG A 555 -68.09 -53.14 -22.71
N TYR A 556 -67.54 -54.00 -21.85
CA TYR A 556 -68.16 -55.27 -21.47
C TYR A 556 -69.51 -55.04 -20.80
N ASN A 557 -69.57 -54.16 -19.79
CA ASN A 557 -70.81 -53.88 -19.08
C ASN A 557 -71.87 -53.17 -19.96
N THR A 558 -71.46 -52.28 -20.87
CA THR A 558 -72.41 -51.63 -21.79
C THR A 558 -73.04 -52.66 -22.74
N ARG A 559 -72.24 -53.58 -23.30
CA ARG A 559 -72.73 -54.61 -24.23
C ARG A 559 -73.60 -55.65 -23.53
N LEU A 560 -73.22 -56.06 -22.32
CA LEU A 560 -74.01 -57.01 -21.53
C LEU A 560 -75.36 -56.40 -21.09
N SER A 561 -75.40 -55.09 -20.82
CA SER A 561 -76.64 -54.37 -20.58
C SER A 561 -77.58 -54.43 -21.80
N SER A 562 -77.06 -54.13 -23.00
CA SER A 562 -77.85 -54.21 -24.24
C SER A 562 -78.38 -55.61 -24.52
N PHE A 563 -77.62 -56.65 -24.18
CA PHE A 563 -78.06 -58.05 -24.29
C PHE A 563 -79.29 -58.34 -23.41
N TYR A 564 -79.27 -57.91 -22.14
CA TYR A 564 -80.41 -58.10 -21.24
C TYR A 564 -81.64 -57.29 -21.68
N ASP A 565 -81.44 -56.08 -22.21
CA ASP A 565 -82.54 -55.29 -22.80
C ASP A 565 -83.17 -55.98 -24.02
N ALA A 566 -82.35 -56.48 -24.95
CA ALA A 566 -82.83 -57.19 -26.14
C ALA A 566 -83.62 -58.46 -25.78
N ARG A 567 -83.20 -59.17 -24.73
CA ARG A 567 -83.89 -60.36 -24.23
C ARG A 567 -85.24 -60.01 -23.58
N ALA A 568 -85.30 -58.90 -22.85
CA ALA A 568 -86.56 -58.37 -22.33
C ALA A 568 -87.53 -57.97 -23.46
N ASP A 569 -87.02 -57.35 -24.53
CA ASP A 569 -87.84 -56.93 -25.68
C ASP A 569 -88.34 -58.11 -26.53
N ALA A 570 -87.50 -59.13 -26.75
CA ALA A 570 -87.90 -60.35 -27.44
C ALA A 570 -89.02 -61.11 -26.70
N ILE A 571 -88.97 -61.11 -25.37
CA ILE A 571 -90.00 -61.73 -24.53
C ILE A 571 -91.33 -60.96 -24.63
N LEU A 572 -91.31 -59.62 -24.70
CA LEU A 572 -92.52 -58.80 -24.85
C LEU A 572 -93.18 -58.95 -26.23
N LEU A 573 -92.38 -59.09 -27.30
CA LEU A 573 -92.86 -59.30 -28.67
C LEU A 573 -93.61 -60.64 -28.86
N SER A 574 -93.37 -61.63 -28.01
CA SER A 574 -94.02 -62.95 -28.06
C SER A 574 -95.52 -62.96 -27.70
N ARG A 575 -96.06 -61.83 -27.22
CA ARG A 575 -97.39 -61.75 -26.61
C ARG A 575 -98.53 -61.33 -27.55
N ASP A 576 -98.22 -60.77 -28.74
CA ASP A 576 -99.21 -60.05 -29.58
C ASP A 576 -99.47 -60.63 -30.99
N ALA A 577 -98.85 -61.73 -31.42
CA ALA A 577 -99.20 -62.36 -32.71
C ALA A 577 -98.88 -63.85 -32.76
N ASN A 578 -99.58 -64.56 -33.64
CA ASN A 578 -99.56 -66.00 -33.92
C ASN A 578 -98.21 -66.47 -34.53
N THR A 579 -97.09 -66.10 -33.91
CA THR A 579 -95.72 -66.45 -34.29
C THR A 579 -95.34 -67.77 -33.60
N GLY A 580 -95.06 -68.81 -34.39
CA GLY A 580 -94.68 -70.12 -33.89
C GLY A 580 -93.39 -70.09 -33.05
N PHE A 581 -93.31 -70.98 -32.05
CA PHE A 581 -92.18 -71.16 -31.13
C PHE A 581 -90.80 -71.17 -31.80
N HIS A 582 -90.69 -71.64 -33.05
CA HIS A 582 -89.45 -71.64 -33.81
C HIS A 582 -88.93 -70.24 -34.20
N THR A 583 -89.80 -69.27 -34.47
CA THR A 583 -89.40 -67.88 -34.76
C THR A 583 -88.89 -67.16 -33.51
N LEU A 584 -89.42 -67.55 -32.34
CA LEU A 584 -88.99 -67.05 -31.04
C LEU A 584 -87.63 -67.64 -30.62
N VAL A 585 -87.40 -68.93 -30.90
CA VAL A 585 -86.12 -69.60 -30.64
C VAL A 585 -85.02 -69.11 -31.59
N ASP A 586 -85.32 -68.80 -32.86
CA ASP A 586 -84.34 -68.21 -33.80
C ASP A 586 -83.95 -66.77 -33.42
N ALA A 587 -84.91 -65.94 -33.01
CA ALA A 587 -84.62 -64.57 -32.52
C ALA A 587 -83.83 -64.54 -31.19
N LEU A 588 -83.88 -65.65 -30.44
CA LEU A 588 -83.13 -65.87 -29.19
C LEU A 588 -81.89 -66.77 -29.40
N SER A 589 -81.61 -67.20 -30.64
CA SER A 589 -80.48 -68.07 -30.94
C SER A 589 -79.16 -67.28 -30.92
N PRO A 590 -78.12 -67.81 -30.25
CA PRO A 590 -76.77 -67.22 -30.31
C PRO A 590 -76.22 -67.06 -31.74
N ASP A 591 -76.71 -67.84 -32.71
CA ASP A 591 -76.16 -67.90 -34.07
C ASP A 591 -76.53 -66.70 -34.95
N HIS A 592 -77.53 -65.89 -34.55
CA HIS A 592 -77.81 -64.59 -35.18
C HIS A 592 -77.12 -63.41 -34.46
N PHE A 593 -76.39 -63.72 -33.38
CA PHE A 593 -75.49 -62.83 -32.68
C PHE A 593 -74.05 -63.29 -32.94
N ASP A 594 -73.59 -63.16 -34.18
CA ASP A 594 -72.16 -63.26 -34.47
C ASP A 594 -71.45 -62.11 -33.76
N PHE A 595 -70.77 -62.45 -32.65
CA PHE A 595 -69.96 -61.55 -31.84
C PHE A 595 -68.74 -61.10 -32.66
N GLY A 596 -68.95 -60.31 -33.71
CA GLY A 596 -67.87 -59.88 -34.60
C GLY A 596 -68.21 -59.04 -35.84
N LYS A 597 -69.38 -59.17 -36.52
CA LYS A 597 -69.64 -58.48 -37.82
C LYS A 597 -71.14 -58.17 -38.12
N GLN A 598 -71.42 -57.28 -39.09
CA GLN A 598 -72.78 -56.76 -39.45
C GLN A 598 -73.65 -57.73 -40.32
N PRO A 599 -75.02 -57.61 -40.34
CA PRO A 599 -75.95 -58.65 -40.86
C PRO A 599 -76.32 -58.53 -42.36
N LYS A 600 -76.69 -59.66 -42.99
CA LYS A 600 -77.27 -59.75 -44.36
C LYS A 600 -78.74 -60.22 -44.32
N THR A 601 -79.59 -59.63 -45.17
CA THR A 601 -81.05 -59.88 -45.30
C THR A 601 -81.37 -61.17 -46.06
N ALA A 602 -82.31 -61.98 -45.58
CA ALA A 602 -82.91 -63.09 -46.33
C ALA A 602 -84.39 -62.80 -46.65
N ALA A 603 -84.68 -62.60 -47.92
CA ALA A 603 -86.02 -62.64 -48.50
C ALA A 603 -86.29 -64.06 -49.01
N GLY A 604 -87.49 -64.60 -48.77
CA GLY A 604 -87.98 -65.78 -49.49
C GLY A 604 -88.36 -66.99 -48.64
N ALA A 605 -89.31 -66.83 -47.72
CA ALA A 605 -90.22 -67.91 -47.35
C ALA A 605 -91.60 -67.28 -47.12
N ALA A 606 -92.50 -67.44 -48.08
CA ALA A 606 -93.86 -66.94 -48.00
C ALA A 606 -94.62 -67.72 -46.93
N LEU A 607 -94.82 -67.09 -45.78
CA LEU A 607 -95.81 -67.49 -44.77
C LEU A 607 -96.81 -66.35 -44.66
N ASP A 608 -98.07 -66.73 -44.89
CA ASP A 608 -99.22 -65.87 -45.11
C ASP A 608 -99.62 -65.16 -43.80
N ILE A 609 -99.09 -63.95 -43.59
CA ILE A 609 -99.44 -63.11 -42.44
C ILE A 609 -100.49 -62.10 -42.92
N PRO A 610 -101.66 -61.99 -42.24
CA PRO A 610 -102.69 -61.00 -42.59
C PRO A 610 -102.09 -59.59 -42.69
N ARG A 611 -102.39 -58.89 -43.80
CA ARG A 611 -101.80 -57.59 -44.21
C ARG A 611 -101.74 -56.53 -43.11
N GLU A 612 -102.67 -56.54 -42.18
CA GLU A 612 -102.75 -55.58 -41.07
C GLU A 612 -101.59 -55.76 -40.07
N THR A 613 -101.18 -57.01 -39.81
CA THR A 613 -100.06 -57.34 -38.91
C THR A 613 -98.71 -56.96 -39.53
N ALA A 614 -98.57 -57.09 -40.85
CA ALA A 614 -97.36 -56.70 -41.58
C ALA A 614 -97.18 -55.17 -41.69
N ALA A 615 -98.27 -54.40 -41.58
CA ALA A 615 -98.23 -52.94 -41.57
C ALA A 615 -97.83 -52.38 -40.20
N ALA A 616 -98.35 -52.96 -39.10
CA ALA A 616 -97.98 -52.59 -37.74
C ALA A 616 -96.49 -52.84 -37.43
N LEU A 617 -95.93 -53.95 -37.93
CA LEU A 617 -94.51 -54.27 -37.74
C LEU A 617 -93.57 -53.31 -38.48
N ARG A 618 -93.95 -52.83 -39.68
CA ARG A 618 -93.16 -51.84 -40.44
C ARG A 618 -93.19 -50.44 -39.82
N ASP A 619 -94.32 -50.05 -39.20
CA ASP A 619 -94.43 -48.74 -38.55
C ASP A 619 -93.69 -48.72 -37.19
N LEU A 620 -93.58 -49.87 -36.51
CA LEU A 620 -92.78 -50.02 -35.29
C LEU A 620 -91.26 -49.93 -35.55
N ILE A 621 -90.78 -50.50 -36.67
CA ILE A 621 -89.36 -50.45 -37.08
C ILE A 621 -88.94 -49.05 -37.56
N ARG A 622 -89.88 -48.20 -38.00
CA ARG A 622 -89.59 -46.81 -38.43
C ARG A 622 -89.58 -45.77 -37.31
N ARG A 623 -90.12 -46.07 -36.12
CA ARG A 623 -90.37 -45.08 -35.06
C ARG A 623 -89.44 -45.18 -33.84
N ARG A 624 -88.32 -45.90 -33.94
CA ARG A 624 -87.21 -45.79 -32.97
C ARG A 624 -85.87 -45.65 -33.72
N PRO A 625 -85.11 -44.56 -33.51
CA PRO A 625 -83.78 -44.39 -34.09
C PRO A 625 -82.77 -45.37 -33.49
#